data_AF-A0A9J7KM56-F1
#
_entry.id   AF-A0A9J7KM56-F1
#
_cell.length_a   1.000
_cell.length_b   1.000
_cell.length_c   1.000
_cell.angle_alpha   90.00
_cell.angle_beta   90.00
_cell.angle_gamma   90.00
#
_symmetry.space_group_name_H-M   'P 1'
#
loop_
_entity.id
_entity.type
_entity.pdbx_description
1 polymer ?
#
loop_
_entity_poly.entity_id
_entity_poly.type
_entity_poly.pdbx_seq_one_letter_code
_entity_poly.pdbx_strand_id
1 'polypeptide(L)'
;MEQNGWGPPAVDLNFLKSGLGVLKLVQMILSLTGFIVAEVTASPYNWEQMKAFEWISLTIFILTLAVFTTFLASWHKSEAVVRVNWPLVDFAHSGLCFLLWAVNFILMMTVMPLRHWRWYRVGGTLPCMVLAIISLVTFWATVRMSYRRWHLFSPTPTIPYHYQHLGTEPYS
;
A
#
# COMPACT_ATOMS: atom_id res chain seq x y z
N MET A 1 -23.96 10.74 28.02
CA MET A 1 -24.74 11.21 26.86
C MET A 1 -24.43 10.26 25.72
N GLU A 2 -25.33 9.31 25.49
CA GLU A 2 -25.26 8.34 24.38
C GLU A 2 -25.22 9.09 23.04
N GLN A 3 -24.13 8.92 22.29
CA GLN A 3 -24.08 9.28 20.88
C GLN A 3 -24.67 8.12 20.08
N ASN A 4 -25.94 8.26 19.73
CA ASN A 4 -26.62 7.69 18.59
C ASN A 4 -25.64 7.43 17.41
N GLY A 5 -25.34 6.15 17.19
CA GLY A 5 -24.26 5.62 16.34
C GLY A 5 -24.43 5.76 14.82
N TRP A 6 -24.99 6.88 14.35
CA TRP A 6 -25.15 7.21 12.92
C TRP A 6 -24.48 8.54 12.51
N GLY A 7 -23.68 9.13 13.40
CA GLY A 7 -22.82 10.25 13.02
C GLY A 7 -21.67 9.77 12.12
N PRO A 8 -21.26 10.54 11.09
CA PRO A 8 -20.03 10.23 10.38
C PRO A 8 -18.89 10.14 11.41
N PRO A 9 -18.13 9.04 11.42
CA PRO A 9 -17.14 8.83 12.44
C PRO A 9 -16.07 9.93 12.37
N ALA A 10 -15.58 10.33 13.54
CA ALA A 10 -14.71 11.49 13.67
C ALA A 10 -13.43 11.31 12.82
N VAL A 11 -13.07 12.35 12.07
CA VAL A 11 -11.84 12.40 11.27
C VAL A 11 -10.63 12.33 12.21
N ASP A 12 -9.82 11.28 12.10
CA ASP A 12 -8.60 11.12 12.90
C ASP A 12 -7.45 11.95 12.30
N LEU A 13 -7.42 13.24 12.63
CA LEU A 13 -6.32 14.13 12.22
C LEU A 13 -4.95 13.68 12.77
N ASN A 14 -4.92 12.86 13.82
CA ASN A 14 -3.67 12.29 14.32
C ASN A 14 -3.10 11.22 13.38
N PHE A 15 -3.96 10.55 12.61
CA PHE A 15 -3.51 9.64 11.56
C PHE A 15 -2.75 10.37 10.46
N LEU A 16 -3.20 11.56 10.02
CA LEU A 16 -2.48 12.39 9.06
C LEU A 16 -1.09 12.82 9.55
N LYS A 17 -0.95 13.05 10.86
CA LYS A 17 0.33 13.39 11.50
C LYS A 17 1.23 12.18 11.71
N SER A 18 0.69 10.97 11.64
CA SER A 18 1.47 9.75 11.79
C SER A 18 2.33 9.48 10.55
N GLY A 19 3.54 8.94 10.75
CA GLY A 19 4.43 8.61 9.63
C GLY A 19 3.79 7.68 8.59
N LEU A 20 2.89 6.78 9.01
CA LEU A 20 2.19 5.85 8.11
C LEU A 20 1.11 6.56 7.29
N GLY A 21 0.38 7.51 7.89
CA GLY A 21 -0.58 8.35 7.18
C GLY A 21 0.07 9.26 6.14
N VAL A 22 1.20 9.88 6.49
CA VAL A 22 2.00 10.68 5.54
C VAL A 22 2.50 9.79 4.40
N LEU A 23 2.99 8.59 4.69
CA LEU A 23 3.49 7.67 3.66
C LEU A 23 2.40 7.26 2.67
N LYS A 24 1.19 6.98 3.16
CA LYS A 24 0.02 6.68 2.31
C LYS A 24 -0.41 7.88 1.47
N LEU A 25 -0.36 9.08 2.03
CA LEU A 25 -0.66 10.30 1.28
C LEU A 25 0.36 10.51 0.14
N VAL A 26 1.65 10.31 0.41
CA VAL A 26 2.70 10.37 -0.60
C VAL A 26 2.48 9.30 -1.68
N GLN A 27 2.15 8.07 -1.30
CA GLN A 27 1.84 6.99 -2.25
C GLN A 27 0.63 7.31 -3.13
N MET A 28 -0.41 7.91 -2.56
CA MET A 28 -1.58 8.35 -3.29
C MET A 28 -1.20 9.44 -4.31
N ILE A 29 -0.43 10.45 -3.91
CA ILE A 29 0.06 11.50 -4.82
C ILE A 29 0.91 10.89 -5.95
N LEU A 30 1.84 10.00 -5.63
CA LEU A 30 2.70 9.33 -6.62
C LEU A 30 1.87 8.52 -7.63
N SER A 31 0.84 7.80 -7.18
CA SER A 31 -0.04 7.04 -8.07
C SER A 31 -0.89 7.92 -8.98
N LEU A 32 -1.36 9.07 -8.49
CA LEU A 32 -2.08 10.06 -9.30
C LEU A 32 -1.15 10.73 -10.31
N THR A 33 0.08 11.08 -9.90
CA THR A 33 1.09 11.62 -10.82
C THR A 33 1.45 10.60 -11.90
N GLY A 34 1.63 9.32 -11.54
CA GLY A 34 1.88 8.25 -12.50
C GLY A 34 0.78 8.10 -13.54
N PHE A 35 -0.49 8.17 -13.10
CA PHE A 35 -1.66 8.18 -13.99
C PHE A 35 -1.62 9.37 -14.96
N ILE A 36 -1.44 10.60 -14.47
CA ILE A 36 -1.42 11.81 -15.31
C ILE A 36 -0.26 11.78 -16.31
N VAL A 37 0.94 11.38 -15.86
CA VAL A 37 2.12 11.31 -16.73
C VAL A 37 1.90 10.27 -17.83
N ALA A 38 1.35 9.11 -17.52
CA ALA A 38 1.08 8.07 -18.51
C ALA A 38 0.08 8.55 -19.58
N GLU A 39 -1.00 9.24 -19.18
CA GLU A 39 -1.98 9.78 -20.12
C GLU A 39 -1.38 10.88 -21.02
N VAL A 40 -0.64 11.83 -20.43
CA VAL A 40 -0.05 12.97 -21.17
C VAL A 40 1.05 12.52 -22.14
N THR A 41 1.74 11.43 -21.82
CA THR A 41 2.92 10.98 -22.57
C THR A 41 2.68 9.76 -23.45
N ALA A 42 1.44 9.24 -23.46
CA ALA A 42 1.02 8.17 -24.35
C ALA A 42 1.23 8.58 -25.81
N SER A 43 2.00 7.77 -26.54
CA SER A 43 2.30 7.97 -27.96
C SER A 43 1.83 6.74 -28.75
N PRO A 44 1.52 6.86 -30.06
CA PRO A 44 1.18 5.70 -30.88
C PRO A 44 2.24 4.58 -30.86
N TYR A 45 3.49 4.89 -30.54
CA TYR A 45 4.59 3.92 -30.49
C TYR A 45 4.66 3.06 -29.22
N ASN A 46 4.05 3.51 -28.13
CA ASN A 46 4.09 2.85 -26.81
C ASN A 46 2.70 2.85 -26.14
N TRP A 47 1.65 2.94 -26.96
CA TRP A 47 0.27 3.15 -26.53
C TRP A 47 -0.19 2.07 -25.55
N GLU A 48 0.02 0.81 -25.89
CA GLU A 48 -0.42 -0.32 -25.06
C GLU A 48 0.26 -0.33 -23.69
N GLN A 49 1.57 -0.06 -23.64
CA GLN A 49 2.32 -0.07 -22.39
C GLN A 49 1.98 1.15 -21.52
N MET A 50 1.76 2.32 -22.12
CA MET A 50 1.35 3.52 -21.40
C MET A 50 -0.08 3.40 -20.89
N LYS A 51 -1.01 2.83 -21.67
CA LYS A 51 -2.36 2.53 -21.21
C LYS A 51 -2.39 1.50 -20.09
N ALA A 52 -1.57 0.44 -20.16
CA ALA A 52 -1.46 -0.51 -19.06
C ALA A 52 -0.93 0.18 -17.78
N PHE A 53 0.11 1.01 -17.92
CA PHE A 53 0.68 1.75 -16.79
C PHE A 53 -0.32 2.72 -16.15
N GLU A 54 -1.10 3.42 -16.97
CA GLU A 54 -2.19 4.31 -16.57
C GLU A 54 -3.22 3.55 -15.72
N TRP A 55 -3.77 2.45 -16.25
CA TRP A 55 -4.78 1.64 -15.58
C TRP A 55 -4.28 1.07 -14.24
N ILE A 56 -3.04 0.57 -14.21
CA ILE A 56 -2.43 0.05 -12.99
C ILE A 56 -2.24 1.17 -11.98
N SER A 57 -1.75 2.34 -12.39
CA SER A 57 -1.55 3.50 -11.51
C SER A 57 -2.85 4.02 -10.93
N LEU A 58 -3.91 4.10 -11.74
CA LEU A 58 -5.25 4.48 -11.32
C LEU A 58 -5.84 3.45 -10.32
N THR A 59 -5.65 2.16 -10.58
CA THR A 59 -6.10 1.10 -9.67
C THR A 59 -5.42 1.23 -8.30
N ILE A 60 -4.11 1.45 -8.28
CA ILE A 60 -3.36 1.67 -7.04
C ILE A 60 -3.84 2.93 -6.31
N PHE A 61 -4.13 4.01 -7.05
CA PHE A 61 -4.69 5.24 -6.49
C PHE A 61 -6.03 4.97 -5.79
N ILE A 62 -6.96 4.31 -6.46
CA ILE A 62 -8.30 4.00 -5.90
C ILE A 62 -8.17 3.10 -4.67
N LEU A 63 -7.36 2.04 -4.73
CA LEU A 63 -7.14 1.14 -3.59
C LEU A 63 -6.52 1.89 -2.39
N THR A 64 -5.51 2.72 -2.65
CA THR A 64 -4.83 3.50 -1.61
C THR A 64 -5.74 4.56 -1.01
N LEU A 65 -6.56 5.22 -1.84
CA LEU A 65 -7.57 6.17 -1.41
C LEU A 65 -8.62 5.49 -0.52
N ALA A 66 -9.12 4.31 -0.90
CA ALA A 66 -10.10 3.55 -0.10
C ALA A 66 -9.54 3.16 1.29
N VAL A 67 -8.28 2.71 1.35
CA VAL A 67 -7.64 2.40 2.63
C VAL A 67 -7.39 3.68 3.44
N PHE A 68 -6.92 4.75 2.78
CA PHE A 68 -6.67 6.04 3.43
C PHE A 68 -7.93 6.65 4.02
N THR A 69 -9.05 6.67 3.29
CA THR A 69 -10.34 7.18 3.79
C THR A 69 -10.87 6.34 4.94
N THR A 70 -10.68 5.02 4.91
CA THR A 70 -11.08 4.12 6.00
C THR A 70 -10.32 4.40 7.29
N PHE A 71 -9.01 4.67 7.22
CA PHE A 71 -8.23 5.06 8.38
C PHE A 71 -8.52 6.50 8.82
N LEU A 72 -8.70 7.42 7.87
CA LEU A 72 -8.98 8.83 8.12
C LEU A 72 -10.33 9.05 8.80
N ALA A 73 -11.38 8.35 8.34
CA ALA A 73 -12.71 8.41 8.92
C ALA A 73 -12.81 7.64 10.25
N SER A 74 -11.72 7.10 10.81
CA SER A 74 -11.75 6.24 11.99
C SER A 74 -12.69 5.02 11.88
N TRP A 75 -13.09 4.59 10.67
CA TRP A 75 -13.95 3.41 10.51
C TRP A 75 -13.33 2.15 11.11
N HIS A 76 -12.00 2.12 11.23
CA HIS A 76 -11.27 1.06 11.94
C HIS A 76 -11.59 0.91 13.43
N LYS A 77 -12.17 1.94 14.09
CA LYS A 77 -12.58 1.93 15.51
C LYS A 77 -14.07 1.67 15.70
N SER A 78 -14.85 1.55 14.63
CA SER A 78 -16.29 1.27 14.73
C SER A 78 -16.52 -0.17 15.20
N GLU A 79 -17.43 -0.37 16.17
CA GLU A 79 -17.76 -1.69 16.75
C GLU A 79 -18.11 -2.75 15.71
N ALA A 80 -18.63 -2.36 14.54
CA ALA A 80 -18.96 -3.26 13.44
C ALA A 80 -17.73 -3.92 12.77
N VAL A 81 -16.53 -3.33 12.90
CA VAL A 81 -15.32 -3.75 12.15
C VAL A 81 -14.16 -4.14 13.08
N VAL A 82 -14.41 -4.28 14.39
CA VAL A 82 -13.43 -4.70 15.40
C VAL A 82 -12.85 -6.10 15.12
N ARG A 83 -13.56 -6.96 14.39
CA ARG A 83 -13.10 -8.31 14.03
C ARG A 83 -12.07 -8.34 12.89
N VAL A 84 -11.89 -7.25 12.16
CA VAL A 84 -10.95 -7.21 11.04
C VAL A 84 -9.54 -6.91 11.54
N ASN A 85 -8.58 -7.77 11.18
CA ASN A 85 -7.17 -7.53 11.47
C ASN A 85 -6.63 -6.42 10.54
N TRP A 86 -6.85 -5.17 10.92
CA TRP A 86 -6.41 -3.98 10.17
C TRP A 86 -4.92 -3.97 9.83
N PRO A 87 -3.98 -4.38 10.73
CA PRO A 87 -2.58 -4.58 10.36
C PRO A 87 -2.37 -5.54 9.20
N LEU A 88 -3.13 -6.64 9.14
CA LEU A 88 -3.04 -7.61 8.05
C LEU A 88 -3.60 -7.04 6.74
N VAL A 89 -4.72 -6.32 6.80
CA VAL A 89 -5.31 -5.65 5.62
C VAL A 89 -4.34 -4.61 5.06
N ASP A 90 -3.70 -3.82 5.94
CA ASP A 90 -2.70 -2.83 5.54
C ASP A 90 -1.45 -3.46 4.92
N PHE A 91 -0.99 -4.58 5.47
CA PHE A 91 0.11 -5.37 4.91
C PHE A 91 -0.25 -5.95 3.54
N ALA A 92 -1.42 -6.58 3.40
CA ALA A 92 -1.89 -7.16 2.14
C ALA A 92 -2.09 -6.09 1.06
N HIS A 93 -2.70 -4.95 1.41
CA HIS A 93 -2.84 -3.80 0.51
C HIS A 93 -1.47 -3.29 0.02
N SER A 94 -0.54 -3.07 0.96
CA SER A 94 0.80 -2.57 0.63
C SER A 94 1.58 -3.56 -0.23
N GLY A 95 1.47 -4.86 0.05
CA GLY A 95 2.08 -5.93 -0.73
C GLY A 95 1.51 -6.03 -2.15
N LEU A 96 0.18 -5.95 -2.30
CA LEU A 96 -0.48 -5.94 -3.60
C LEU A 96 -0.05 -4.72 -4.43
N CYS A 97 -0.05 -3.53 -3.83
CA CYS A 97 0.37 -2.31 -4.52
C CYS A 97 1.85 -2.33 -4.90
N PHE A 98 2.72 -2.94 -4.07
CA PHE A 98 4.12 -3.16 -4.41
C PHE A 98 4.28 -4.04 -5.66
N LEU A 99 3.54 -5.14 -5.74
CA LEU A 99 3.55 -6.03 -6.92
C LEU A 99 3.04 -5.31 -8.17
N LEU A 100 1.97 -4.54 -8.06
CA LEU A 100 1.45 -3.74 -9.17
C LEU A 100 2.46 -2.69 -9.67
N TRP A 101 3.16 -2.00 -8.75
CA TRP A 101 4.25 -1.10 -9.13
C TRP A 101 5.44 -1.82 -9.76
N ALA A 102 5.74 -3.06 -9.34
CA ALA A 102 6.76 -3.88 -9.97
C ALA A 102 6.40 -4.24 -11.41
N VAL A 103 5.12 -4.55 -11.68
CA VAL A 103 4.62 -4.74 -13.05
C VAL A 103 4.81 -3.47 -13.88
N ASN A 104 4.42 -2.29 -13.35
CA ASN A 104 4.64 -1.00 -14.01
C ASN A 104 6.12 -0.73 -14.31
N PHE A 105 7.02 -1.06 -13.39
CA PHE A 105 8.46 -0.94 -13.58
C PHE A 105 8.97 -1.84 -14.72
N ILE A 106 8.55 -3.11 -14.74
CA ILE A 106 8.91 -4.07 -15.79
C ILE A 106 8.37 -3.61 -17.15
N LEU A 107 7.13 -3.12 -17.21
CA LEU A 107 6.53 -2.57 -18.44
C LEU A 107 7.36 -1.41 -19.00
N MET A 108 7.86 -0.50 -18.16
CA MET A 108 8.69 0.60 -18.63
C MET A 108 10.09 0.13 -19.06
N MET A 109 10.63 -0.92 -18.44
CA MET A 109 11.90 -1.54 -18.85
C MET A 109 11.82 -2.17 -20.25
N THR A 110 10.71 -2.80 -20.63
CA THR A 110 10.57 -3.40 -21.97
C THR A 110 10.45 -2.34 -23.07
N VAL A 111 9.94 -1.15 -22.74
CA VAL A 111 9.82 0.00 -23.64
C VAL A 111 11.15 0.77 -23.78
N MET A 112 12.13 0.54 -22.89
CA MET A 112 13.43 1.19 -22.92
C MET A 112 14.46 0.33 -23.67
N PRO A 113 14.65 0.45 -24.99
CA PRO A 113 15.73 -0.24 -25.68
C PRO A 113 17.06 0.37 -25.23
N LEU A 114 17.89 -0.43 -24.54
CA LEU A 114 19.27 -0.11 -24.12
C LEU A 114 20.22 0.31 -25.27
N ARG A 115 19.76 0.34 -26.53
CA ARG A 115 20.64 0.37 -27.70
C ARG A 115 20.44 1.53 -28.67
N HIS A 116 19.45 2.42 -28.57
CA HIS A 116 19.39 3.56 -29.50
C HIS A 116 19.01 4.89 -28.84
N TRP A 117 19.90 5.84 -29.08
CA TRP A 117 19.92 7.28 -28.81
C TRP A 117 18.70 8.02 -29.38
N ARG A 118 17.48 7.61 -29.01
CA ARG A 118 16.21 8.21 -29.44
C ARG A 118 15.41 8.71 -28.22
N TRP A 119 16.11 9.29 -27.25
CA TRP A 119 15.58 9.89 -26.02
C TRP A 119 14.45 10.91 -26.26
N TYR A 120 14.40 11.52 -27.46
CA TYR A 120 13.40 12.53 -27.81
C TYR A 120 12.04 11.97 -28.24
N ARG A 121 11.93 10.68 -28.58
CA ARG A 121 10.70 10.10 -29.16
C ARG A 121 9.84 9.32 -28.15
N VAL A 122 10.35 9.11 -26.94
CA VAL A 122 9.68 8.33 -25.88
C VAL A 122 9.74 9.10 -24.54
N GLY A 123 9.42 10.40 -24.59
CA GLY A 123 9.63 11.33 -23.47
C GLY A 123 8.95 10.93 -22.15
N GLY A 124 7.89 10.11 -22.21
CA GLY A 124 7.18 9.61 -21.04
C GLY A 124 7.81 8.46 -20.28
N THR A 125 8.66 7.65 -20.90
CA THR A 125 9.12 6.40 -20.27
C THR A 125 10.06 6.64 -19.10
N LEU A 126 10.96 7.62 -19.22
CA LEU A 126 11.87 8.01 -18.14
C LEU A 126 11.14 8.48 -16.87
N PRO A 127 10.23 9.47 -16.93
CA PRO A 127 9.52 9.91 -15.73
C PRO A 127 8.64 8.79 -15.15
N CYS A 128 7.97 7.98 -15.97
CA CYS A 128 7.22 6.80 -15.49
C CYS A 128 8.12 5.78 -14.77
N MET A 129 9.33 5.54 -15.26
CA MET A 129 10.28 4.63 -14.64
C MET A 129 10.79 5.17 -13.29
N VAL A 130 11.16 6.45 -13.23
CA VAL A 130 11.58 7.10 -11.98
C VAL A 130 10.45 7.07 -10.95
N LEU A 131 9.22 7.38 -11.36
CA LEU A 131 8.04 7.28 -10.49
C LEU A 131 7.83 5.84 -10.00
N ALA A 132 7.98 4.84 -10.88
CA ALA A 132 7.85 3.44 -10.48
C ALA A 132 8.90 3.02 -9.44
N ILE A 133 10.16 3.47 -9.59
CA ILE A 133 11.22 3.19 -8.60
C ILE A 133 10.90 3.85 -7.26
N ILE A 134 10.53 5.13 -7.26
CA ILE A 134 10.20 5.85 -6.02
C ILE A 134 9.00 5.17 -5.33
N SER A 135 7.98 4.81 -6.09
CA SER A 135 6.82 4.09 -5.58
C SER A 135 7.19 2.72 -5.02
N LEU A 136 8.05 1.95 -5.69
CA LEU A 136 8.54 0.67 -5.16
C LEU A 136 9.24 0.84 -3.81
N VAL A 137 10.10 1.85 -3.67
CA VAL A 137 10.79 2.13 -2.40
C VAL A 137 9.79 2.52 -1.30
N THR A 138 8.81 3.37 -1.61
CA THR A 138 7.81 3.79 -0.61
C THR A 138 6.90 2.63 -0.19
N PHE A 139 6.38 1.83 -1.13
CA PHE A 139 5.55 0.66 -0.82
C PHE A 139 6.34 -0.43 -0.10
N TRP A 140 7.61 -0.65 -0.46
CA TRP A 140 8.50 -1.53 0.30
C TRP A 140 8.67 -1.07 1.75
N ALA A 141 8.88 0.22 1.98
CA ALA A 141 8.97 0.79 3.32
C ALA A 141 7.66 0.55 4.10
N THR A 142 6.49 0.73 3.49
CA THR A 142 5.20 0.43 4.12
C THR A 142 5.08 -1.04 4.46
N VAL A 143 5.34 -1.95 3.52
CA VAL A 143 5.31 -3.41 3.74
C VAL A 143 6.17 -3.78 4.94
N ARG A 144 7.39 -3.25 5.04
CA ARG A 144 8.29 -3.52 6.18
C ARG A 144 7.74 -2.98 7.50
N MET A 145 7.18 -1.77 7.51
CA MET A 145 6.59 -1.19 8.71
C MET A 145 5.33 -1.96 9.16
N SER A 146 4.44 -2.28 8.23
CA SER A 146 3.20 -3.01 8.49
C SER A 146 3.49 -4.45 8.90
N TYR A 147 4.48 -5.11 8.30
CA TYR A 147 4.96 -6.44 8.72
C TYR A 147 5.49 -6.44 10.15
N ARG A 148 6.31 -5.45 10.52
CA ARG A 148 6.79 -5.31 11.91
C ARG A 148 5.65 -5.12 12.90
N ARG A 149 4.66 -4.29 12.55
CA ARG A 149 3.46 -4.10 13.38
C ARG A 149 2.65 -5.40 13.49
N TRP A 150 2.41 -6.08 12.37
CA TRP A 150 1.70 -7.35 12.36
C TRP A 150 2.41 -8.40 13.23
N HIS A 151 3.73 -8.53 13.15
CA HIS A 151 4.47 -9.47 14.00
C HIS A 151 4.45 -9.14 15.50
N LEU A 152 4.35 -7.86 15.86
CA LEU A 152 4.21 -7.44 17.27
C LEU A 152 2.81 -7.70 17.83
N PHE A 153 1.78 -7.72 16.97
CA PHE A 153 0.38 -7.97 17.36
C PHE A 153 -0.09 -9.40 17.08
N SER A 154 0.66 -10.18 16.31
CA SER A 154 0.48 -11.63 16.26
C SER A 154 0.72 -12.14 17.67
N PRO A 155 -0.28 -12.71 18.34
CA PRO A 155 -0.03 -13.35 19.62
C PRO A 155 1.06 -14.38 19.37
N THR A 156 2.22 -14.21 20.03
CA THR A 156 3.06 -15.37 20.32
C THR A 156 2.11 -16.46 20.78
N PRO A 157 2.18 -17.69 20.25
CA PRO A 157 1.42 -18.78 20.83
C PRO A 157 1.87 -18.86 22.29
N THR A 158 1.11 -18.25 23.20
CA THR A 158 1.21 -18.54 24.61
C THR A 158 0.81 -19.99 24.65
N ILE A 159 1.80 -20.87 24.82
CA ILE A 159 1.60 -22.24 25.24
C ILE A 159 0.53 -22.15 26.32
N PRO A 160 -0.65 -22.79 26.14
CA PRO A 160 -1.69 -22.69 27.14
C PRO A 160 -1.07 -23.09 28.47
N TYR A 161 -1.25 -22.24 29.49
CA TYR A 161 -0.73 -22.43 30.85
C TYR A 161 -1.06 -23.81 31.44
N HIS A 162 -1.95 -24.55 30.78
CA HIS A 162 -2.37 -25.89 31.12
C HIS A 162 -1.27 -26.96 31.12
N TYR A 163 -0.12 -26.74 30.46
CA TYR A 163 0.97 -27.73 30.40
C TYR A 163 2.12 -27.50 31.38
N GLN A 164 2.12 -26.40 32.15
CA GLN A 164 3.26 -26.05 33.00
C GLN A 164 3.25 -26.76 34.37
N HIS A 165 2.18 -27.49 34.70
CA HIS A 165 2.01 -28.21 35.97
C HIS A 165 2.20 -29.74 35.88
N LEU A 166 2.43 -30.29 34.69
CA LEU A 166 2.58 -31.75 34.49
C LEU A 166 4.02 -32.27 34.69
N GLY A 167 4.94 -31.44 35.20
CA GLY A 167 6.37 -31.78 35.33
C GLY A 167 6.86 -32.02 36.76
N THR A 168 6.01 -31.99 37.78
CA THR A 168 6.42 -32.16 39.18
C THR A 168 5.47 -33.10 39.92
N GLU A 169 5.42 -34.36 39.51
CA GLU A 169 5.01 -35.43 40.43
C GLU A 169 6.25 -35.86 41.23
N PRO A 170 6.26 -35.72 42.57
CA PRO A 170 7.28 -36.32 43.39
C PRO A 170 7.07 -37.84 43.39
N TYR A 171 8.02 -38.59 42.84
CA TYR A 171 8.12 -40.01 43.13
C TYR A 171 8.31 -40.16 44.64
N SER A 172 7.32 -40.82 45.25
CA SER A 172 7.29 -41.39 46.59
C SER A 172 8.53 -42.21 46.92
#